data_AF-A0A2E0XTQ1-F1
#
_entry.id   AF-A0A2E0XTQ1-F1
#
_cell.length_a   1.000
_cell.length_b   1.000
_cell.length_c   1.000
_cell.angle_alpha   90.00
_cell.angle_beta   90.00
_cell.angle_gamma   90.00
#
_symmetry.space_group_name_H-M   'P 1'
#
loop_
_entity.id
_entity.type
_entity.pdbx_description
1 polymer ?
#
loop_
_entity_poly.entity_id
_entity_poly.type
_entity_poly.pdbx_seq_one_letter_code
_entity_poly.pdbx_strand_id
1 'polypeptide(L)'
;MIQYLKKLGPGLLFAGAAIGVSHLVQSTKAGAEFGFGLIWALLLCNFFKYPFFLFGTKYVHATGETLLDGYKRIGDYVLVIYLALSIVTIFTIQAAVTIVTAGLAIELFGLTSDITIWSG
;
A
#
# COMPACT_ATOMS: atom_id res chain seq x y z
N MET A 1 18.60 -28.03 -2.71
CA MET A 1 18.37 -26.97 -1.70
C MET A 1 18.59 -25.56 -2.27
N ILE A 2 19.79 -25.22 -2.78
CA ILE A 2 20.12 -23.87 -3.30
C ILE A 2 19.23 -23.40 -4.47
N GLN A 3 18.85 -24.30 -5.38
CA GLN A 3 17.96 -23.97 -6.51
C GLN A 3 16.56 -23.51 -6.08
N TYR A 4 16.08 -23.95 -4.91
CA TYR A 4 14.76 -23.56 -4.40
C TYR A 4 14.80 -22.15 -3.81
N LEU A 5 15.88 -21.79 -3.11
CA LEU A 5 16.10 -20.44 -2.60
C LEU A 5 16.27 -19.40 -3.72
N LYS A 6 16.93 -19.77 -4.83
CA LYS A 6 17.07 -18.86 -5.99
C LYS A 6 15.72 -18.44 -6.60
N LYS A 7 14.70 -19.30 -6.53
CA LYS A 7 13.34 -18.98 -7.00
C LYS A 7 12.60 -17.99 -6.10
N LEU A 8 13.04 -17.81 -4.84
CA LEU A 8 12.47 -16.83 -3.92
C LEU A 8 12.97 -15.41 -4.18
N GLY A 9 14.11 -15.24 -4.87
CA GLY A 9 14.75 -13.95 -5.10
C GLY A 9 13.81 -12.88 -5.68
N PRO A 10 13.12 -13.14 -6.81
CA PRO A 10 12.19 -12.17 -7.41
C PRO A 10 11.01 -11.82 -6.49
N GLY A 11 10.49 -12.81 -5.74
CA GLY A 11 9.38 -12.60 -4.80
C GLY A 11 9.77 -11.76 -3.59
N LEU A 12 10.98 -11.97 -3.05
CA LEU A 12 11.52 -11.17 -1.95
C LEU A 12 11.83 -9.73 -2.38
N LEU A 13 12.39 -9.54 -3.57
CA LEU A 13 12.60 -8.21 -4.17
C LEU A 13 11.26 -7.47 -4.34
N PHE A 14 10.25 -8.16 -4.86
CA PHE A 14 8.92 -7.61 -5.01
C PHE A 14 8.29 -7.22 -3.66
N ALA A 15 8.41 -8.08 -2.64
CA ALA A 15 7.91 -7.78 -1.29
C ALA A 15 8.63 -6.58 -0.66
N GLY A 16 9.95 -6.50 -0.80
CA GLY A 16 10.75 -5.38 -0.29
C GLY A 16 10.40 -4.06 -0.97
N ALA A 17 10.16 -4.06 -2.29
CA ALA A 17 9.73 -2.88 -3.02
C ALA A 17 8.28 -2.46 -2.69
N ALA A 18 7.42 -3.41 -2.32
CA ALA A 18 6.02 -3.17 -2.04
C ALA A 18 5.72 -2.69 -0.61
N ILE A 19 6.63 -2.90 0.36
CA ILE A 19 6.44 -2.51 1.76
C ILE A 19 7.17 -1.18 2.03
N GLY A 20 6.43 -0.07 1.95
CA GLY A 20 6.94 1.27 2.28
C GLY A 20 6.81 1.64 3.76
N VAL A 21 7.45 2.75 4.15
CA VAL A 21 7.44 3.30 5.53
C VAL A 21 6.02 3.57 6.03
N SER A 22 5.11 3.98 5.14
CA SER A 22 3.69 4.22 5.47
C SER A 22 3.01 2.99 6.06
N HIS A 23 3.29 1.78 5.55
CA HIS A 23 2.72 0.54 6.07
C HIS A 23 3.24 0.23 7.47
N LEU A 24 4.50 0.54 7.75
CA LEU A 24 5.09 0.33 9.07
C LEU A 24 4.44 1.26 10.09
N VAL A 25 4.34 2.54 9.77
CA VAL A 25 3.75 3.54 10.68
C VAL A 25 2.25 3.30 10.89
N GLN A 26 1.50 3.01 9.83
CA GLN A 26 0.07 2.71 9.97
C GLN A 26 -0.17 1.41 10.74
N SER A 27 0.68 0.39 10.56
CA SER A 27 0.56 -0.87 11.31
C SER A 27 0.86 -0.69 12.80
N THR A 28 1.84 0.13 13.18
CA THR A 28 2.12 0.42 14.59
C THR A 28 1.02 1.27 15.22
N LYS A 29 0.51 2.29 14.51
CA LYS A 29 -0.66 3.07 14.96
C LYS A 29 -1.88 2.17 15.16
N ALA A 30 -2.21 1.32 14.18
CA ALA A 30 -3.33 0.39 14.29
C ALA A 30 -3.14 -0.61 15.43
N GLY A 31 -1.90 -1.07 15.68
CA GLY A 31 -1.58 -1.91 16.83
C GLY A 31 -1.73 -1.18 18.17
N ALA A 32 -1.39 0.11 18.23
CA ALA A 32 -1.58 0.92 19.43
C ALA A 32 -3.06 1.23 19.70
N GLU A 33 -3.85 1.52 18.66
CA GLU A 33 -5.27 1.85 18.80
C GLU A 33 -6.17 0.62 19.03
N PHE A 34 -5.87 -0.52 18.40
CA PHE A 34 -6.75 -1.69 18.38
C PHE A 34 -6.12 -2.96 18.99
N GLY A 35 -4.86 -2.90 19.44
CA GLY A 35 -4.14 -4.08 19.94
C GLY A 35 -4.14 -5.22 18.91
N PHE A 36 -4.54 -6.41 19.34
CA PHE A 36 -4.71 -7.58 18.48
C PHE A 36 -6.11 -7.70 17.85
N GLY A 37 -7.00 -6.74 18.09
CA GLY A 37 -8.39 -6.76 17.62
C GLY A 37 -8.55 -6.79 16.10
N LEU A 38 -7.51 -6.42 15.34
CA LEU A 38 -7.53 -6.38 13.87
C LEU A 38 -6.81 -7.58 13.21
N ILE A 39 -6.35 -8.59 13.96
CA ILE A 39 -5.70 -9.77 13.36
C ILE A 39 -6.61 -10.47 12.33
N TRP A 40 -7.90 -10.59 12.62
CA TRP A 40 -8.85 -11.21 11.69
C TRP A 40 -8.96 -10.43 10.38
N ALA A 41 -8.92 -9.09 10.44
CA ALA A 41 -8.91 -8.24 9.26
C ALA A 41 -7.62 -8.41 8.45
N LEU A 42 -6.47 -8.59 9.12
CA LEU A 42 -5.21 -8.91 8.47
C LEU A 42 -5.29 -10.22 7.66
N LEU A 43 -5.92 -11.27 8.21
CA LEU A 43 -6.11 -12.54 7.52
C LEU A 43 -6.99 -12.38 6.27
N LEU A 44 -8.12 -11.68 6.40
CA LEU A 44 -9.01 -11.39 5.27
C LEU A 44 -8.31 -10.57 4.19
N CYS A 45 -7.59 -9.51 4.59
CA CYS A 45 -6.82 -8.69 3.65
C CYS A 45 -5.81 -9.53 2.87
N ASN A 46 -5.08 -10.45 3.51
CA ASN A 46 -4.15 -11.33 2.82
C ASN A 46 -4.86 -12.33 1.89
N PHE A 47 -5.99 -12.88 2.32
CA PHE A 47 -6.80 -13.78 1.52
C PHE A 47 -7.27 -13.13 0.21
N PHE A 48 -7.82 -11.92 0.28
CA PHE A 48 -8.26 -11.19 -0.91
C PHE A 48 -7.10 -10.66 -1.74
N LYS A 49 -6.01 -10.22 -1.11
CA LYS A 49 -4.85 -9.64 -1.80
C LYS A 49 -4.10 -10.69 -2.61
N TYR A 50 -3.91 -11.89 -2.07
CA TYR A 50 -3.06 -12.91 -2.67
C TYR A 50 -3.40 -13.25 -4.15
N PRO A 51 -4.67 -13.51 -4.53
CA PRO A 51 -5.04 -13.73 -5.93
C PRO A 51 -4.59 -12.62 -6.87
N PHE A 52 -4.81 -11.35 -6.53
CA PHE A 52 -4.44 -10.22 -7.41
C PHE A 52 -2.94 -10.15 -7.66
N PHE A 53 -2.12 -10.42 -6.64
CA PHE A 53 -0.66 -10.44 -6.77
C PHE A 53 -0.18 -11.64 -7.59
N LEU A 54 -0.80 -12.81 -7.39
CA LEU A 54 -0.46 -14.01 -8.13
C LEU A 54 -0.84 -13.90 -9.61
N PHE A 55 -2.07 -13.47 -9.91
CA PHE A 55 -2.53 -13.34 -11.28
C PHE A 55 -1.90 -12.15 -12.00
N GLY A 56 -1.63 -11.05 -11.30
CA GLY A 56 -0.95 -9.91 -11.89
C GLY A 56 0.47 -10.25 -12.35
N THR A 57 1.27 -10.90 -11.49
CA THR A 57 2.63 -11.34 -11.84
C THR A 57 2.63 -12.42 -12.93
N LYS A 58 1.69 -13.37 -12.87
CA LYS A 58 1.54 -14.40 -13.91
C LYS A 58 1.11 -13.82 -15.26
N TYR A 59 0.22 -12.83 -15.27
CA TYR A 59 -0.22 -12.16 -16.50
C TYR A 59 0.98 -11.56 -17.22
N VAL A 60 1.72 -10.69 -16.54
CA VAL A 60 2.90 -10.01 -17.11
C VAL A 60 3.95 -11.03 -17.58
N HIS A 61 4.15 -12.11 -16.80
CA HIS A 61 5.10 -13.16 -17.18
C HIS A 61 4.67 -13.96 -18.42
N ALA A 62 3.38 -14.21 -18.59
CA ALA A 62 2.85 -15.02 -19.68
C ALA A 62 2.63 -14.22 -20.98
N THR A 63 2.24 -12.94 -20.87
CA THR A 63 1.90 -12.10 -22.04
C THR A 63 3.05 -11.19 -22.45
N GLY A 64 3.98 -10.86 -21.55
CA GLY A 64 4.99 -9.83 -21.76
C GLY A 64 4.43 -8.40 -21.75
N GLU A 65 3.12 -8.24 -21.53
CA GLU A 65 2.42 -6.96 -21.49
C GLU A 65 2.27 -6.46 -20.04
N THR A 66 2.21 -5.15 -19.83
CA THR A 66 1.86 -4.61 -18.51
C THR A 66 0.37 -4.82 -18.21
N LEU A 67 -0.02 -4.70 -16.95
CA LEU A 67 -1.44 -4.74 -16.57
C LEU A 67 -2.25 -3.61 -17.23
N LEU A 68 -1.65 -2.44 -17.42
CA LEU A 68 -2.30 -1.32 -18.11
C LEU A 68 -2.55 -1.64 -19.58
N ASP A 69 -1.61 -2.29 -20.25
CA ASP A 69 -1.78 -2.76 -21.64
C ASP A 69 -2.92 -3.79 -21.72
N GLY A 70 -3.01 -4.69 -20.74
CA GLY A 70 -4.13 -5.63 -20.59
C GLY A 70 -5.48 -4.93 -20.41
N TYR A 71 -5.55 -3.90 -19.57
CA TYR A 71 -6.77 -3.09 -19.41
C TYR A 71 -7.12 -2.32 -20.68
N LYS A 72 -6.13 -1.80 -21.40
CA LYS A 72 -6.33 -1.12 -22.69
C LYS A 72 -6.98 -2.03 -23.73
N ARG A 73 -6.62 -3.32 -23.75
CA ARG A 73 -7.25 -4.32 -24.64
C ARG A 73 -8.73 -4.55 -24.34
N ILE A 74 -9.18 -4.32 -23.11
CA ILE A 74 -10.60 -4.39 -22.73
C ILE A 74 -11.33 -3.11 -23.19
N GLY A 75 -10.64 -1.96 -23.15
CA GLY A 75 -11.08 -0.72 -23.78
C GLY A 75 -10.53 0.51 -23.06
N ASP A 76 -10.42 1.62 -23.81
CA ASP A 76 -9.86 2.87 -23.27
C ASP A 76 -10.66 3.46 -22.10
N TYR A 77 -11.96 3.17 -22.02
CA TYR A 77 -12.81 3.59 -20.90
C TYR A 77 -12.34 3.00 -19.55
N VAL A 78 -11.75 1.80 -19.55
CA VAL A 78 -11.23 1.16 -18.33
C VAL A 78 -10.05 1.96 -17.78
N LEU A 79 -9.20 2.49 -18.67
CA LEU A 79 -8.07 3.34 -18.27
C LEU A 79 -8.54 4.68 -17.71
N VAL A 80 -9.59 5.26 -18.28
CA VAL A 80 -10.18 6.51 -17.76
C VAL A 80 -10.78 6.29 -16.37
N ILE A 81 -11.50 5.18 -16.16
CA ILE A 81 -12.03 4.81 -14.83
C ILE A 81 -10.88 4.60 -13.84
N TYR A 82 -9.85 3.86 -14.25
CA TYR A 82 -8.66 3.64 -13.42
C TYR A 82 -7.98 4.96 -13.03
N LEU A 83 -7.83 5.89 -13.97
CA LEU A 83 -7.26 7.20 -13.72
C LEU A 83 -8.11 8.02 -12.73
N ALA A 84 -9.43 8.05 -12.92
CA ALA A 84 -10.35 8.75 -12.02
C ALA A 84 -10.27 8.18 -10.59
N LEU A 85 -10.30 6.86 -10.44
CA LEU A 85 -10.14 6.18 -9.15
C LEU A 85 -8.78 6.48 -8.51
N SER A 86 -7.71 6.53 -9.31
CA SER A 86 -6.36 6.83 -8.82
C SER A 86 -6.24 8.25 -8.28
N ILE A 87 -6.85 9.23 -8.96
CA ILE A 87 -6.87 10.62 -8.50
C ILE A 87 -7.61 10.74 -7.16
N VAL A 88 -8.79 10.13 -7.06
CA VAL A 88 -9.59 10.19 -5.82
C VAL A 88 -8.84 9.54 -4.66
N THR A 89 -8.24 8.37 -4.88
CA THR A 89 -7.54 7.63 -3.82
C THR A 89 -6.28 8.35 -3.33
N ILE A 90 -5.55 9.06 -4.19
CA ILE A 90 -4.38 9.85 -3.80
C ILE A 90 -4.71 10.87 -2.69
N PHE A 91 -5.85 11.57 -2.78
CA PHE A 91 -6.23 12.55 -1.75
C PHE A 91 -6.52 11.89 -0.40
N THR A 92 -7.20 10.74 -0.40
CA THR A 92 -7.49 9.98 0.83
C THR A 92 -6.20 9.45 1.47
N ILE A 93 -5.30 8.89 0.66
CA ILE A 93 -4.01 8.37 1.15
C ILE A 93 -3.17 9.52 1.70
N GLN A 94 -3.09 10.64 0.99
CA GLN A 94 -2.32 11.81 1.41
C GLN A 94 -2.84 12.36 2.75
N ALA A 95 -4.16 12.51 2.91
CA ALA A 95 -4.76 12.95 4.16
C ALA A 95 -4.42 12.01 5.33
N ALA A 96 -4.54 10.71 5.12
CA ALA A 96 -4.22 9.71 6.15
C ALA A 96 -2.74 9.76 6.57
N VAL A 97 -1.82 9.83 5.60
CA VAL A 97 -0.37 9.88 5.89
C VAL A 97 0.00 11.19 6.59
N THR A 98 -0.59 12.33 6.20
CA THR A 98 -0.35 13.62 6.86
C THR A 98 -0.78 13.59 8.33
N ILE A 99 -1.98 13.08 8.64
CA ILE A 99 -2.48 12.99 10.03
C ILE A 99 -1.56 12.12 10.88
N VAL A 100 -1.17 10.96 10.36
CA VAL A 100 -0.28 10.03 11.08
C VAL A 100 1.11 10.63 11.29
N THR A 101 1.64 11.35 10.31
CA THR A 101 2.93 12.05 10.40
C THR A 101 2.89 13.16 11.44
N ALA A 102 1.84 13.99 11.42
CA ALA A 102 1.64 15.05 12.39
C ALA A 102 1.52 14.49 13.82
N GLY A 103 0.73 13.43 14.01
CA GLY A 103 0.60 12.77 15.31
C GLY A 103 1.94 12.25 15.85
N LEU A 104 2.76 11.62 15.00
CA LEU A 104 4.10 11.20 15.39
C LEU A 104 5.03 12.37 15.71
N ALA A 105 4.97 13.46 14.95
CA ALA A 105 5.83 14.62 15.17
C ALA A 105 5.51 15.32 16.50
N ILE A 106 4.23 15.41 16.86
CA ILE A 106 3.76 15.90 18.17
C ILE A 106 4.35 15.03 19.29
N GLU A 107 4.21 13.71 19.19
CA GLU A 107 4.65 12.77 20.23
C GLU A 107 6.17 12.73 20.40
N LEU A 108 6.93 12.71 19.30
CA LEU A 108 8.39 12.55 19.34
C LEU A 108 9.14 13.84 19.68
N PHE A 109 8.63 14.99 19.23
CA PHE A 109 9.33 16.27 19.38
C PHE A 109 8.64 17.23 20.36
N GLY A 110 7.51 16.83 20.95
CA GLY A 110 6.71 17.69 21.83
C GLY A 110 6.13 18.90 21.09
N LEU A 111 5.99 18.82 19.77
CA LEU A 111 5.41 19.89 18.97
C LEU A 111 3.94 20.06 19.37
N THR A 112 3.52 21.29 19.65
CA THR A 112 2.13 21.55 20.06
C THR A 112 1.17 21.31 18.89
N SER A 113 -0.03 20.80 19.19
CA SER A 113 -1.16 20.69 18.26
C SER A 113 -1.84 22.05 18.00
N ASP A 114 -1.41 23.10 18.69
CA ASP A 114 -1.99 24.43 18.59
C ASP A 114 -1.57 25.11 17.27
N ILE A 115 -2.53 25.19 16.35
CA ILE A 115 -2.35 25.77 15.01
C ILE A 115 -1.88 27.24 15.07
N THR A 116 -2.17 27.92 16.18
CA THR A 116 -1.83 29.32 16.43
C THR A 116 -0.33 29.54 16.61
N ILE A 117 0.42 28.52 17.07
CA ILE A 117 1.90 28.59 17.20
C ILE A 117 2.59 28.30 15.86
N TRP A 118 1.93 27.58 14.96
CA TRP A 118 2.47 27.26 13.63
C TRP A 118 2.18 28.33 12.57
N SER A 119 1.19 29.19 12.80
CA SER A 119 0.84 30.29 11.88
C SER A 119 1.55 31.62 12.18
N GLY A 120 2.42 31.66 13.19
CA GLY A 120 3.17 32.84 13.63
C GLY A 120 4.54 32.97 12.96
#